data_AF-A0A3P9IUP7-F1
#
_entry.id   AF-A0A3P9IUP7-F1
#
_cell.length_a   1.000
_cell.length_b   1.000
_cell.length_c   1.000
_cell.angle_alpha   90.00
_cell.angle_beta   90.00
_cell.angle_gamma   90.00
#
_symmetry.space_group_name_H-M   'P 1'
#
loop_
_entity.id
_entity.type
_entity.pdbx_description
1 polymer ?
#
loop_
_entity_poly.entity_id
_entity_poly.type
_entity_poly.pdbx_seq_one_letter_code
_entity_poly.pdbx_strand_id
1 'polypeptide(L)'
;MVVMIQMMLVLFRLQMAGASLPETELDDVCFQVELGFSTFLRSISSNSTVVNIKQTQITVIDQSIFTGLRHLEKLTILDNDRLLSICPSAFANLPRLFDVSISQNMALKKIGAFAFSNLPALTEIEITKSRHLTSIHPDAFRSLVGLRRLIITNTGLRIFPDLSKIHSAVHRIQRQKCNKQLTHISGDAFVGSSELVVLDISETAISSLPDNIISGLKKLLAESAYHLKILPPPQQFAKLRLAKLTYPSHCCAFKNKPRSRSKWSPLCSHPMAKYITDFYKDHCSNSTSITCSPTPDNLNPCEDIMSPVPLRVLIWIISVLALLGNTVVLVVLLGSRSKLTVPRFLMCHLAFADLCMGIYLIIIATIDMLTHGHYYNYAIDWQTGLGCSAAGFFTVFASELSVFTLTAITVERWHTITHALRLDRKLRMRHACVIMAAGWIFSSLAALLPTVGVSSYSKVSVCLPMDVESLVSQVYLVSLLLLNILAFFCVCGCYLSIYLTYRKPSSAPAHADTRVAQRMAILIFTDFLGMAPVSFFAISAALKLPLITVSDSKLLLVLFYPINSCSNPFLYAFFTRTFRRDFFLLAARFGLFKTRAQIYRTETSSCQQPTWTSPKSSRVMYSLANTLSLDGKQEC
;
A
#
# COMPACT_ATOMS: atom_id res chain seq x y z
N MET A 1 -15.01 61.98 10.44
CA MET A 1 -13.60 61.53 10.49
C MET A 1 -13.08 61.41 11.93
N VAL A 2 -13.20 62.43 12.78
CA VAL A 2 -12.76 62.38 14.21
C VAL A 2 -13.50 61.33 15.04
N VAL A 3 -14.82 61.16 14.85
CA VAL A 3 -15.63 60.12 15.53
C VAL A 3 -15.23 58.70 15.10
N MET A 4 -14.82 58.52 13.83
CA MET A 4 -14.38 57.22 13.31
C MET A 4 -12.99 56.84 13.84
N ILE A 5 -12.12 57.83 14.05
CA ILE A 5 -10.79 57.66 14.64
C ILE A 5 -10.90 57.35 16.15
N GLN A 6 -11.83 57.98 16.89
CA GLN A 6 -12.09 57.62 18.29
C GLN A 6 -12.67 56.21 18.43
N MET A 7 -13.57 55.79 17.54
CA MET A 7 -14.14 54.43 17.58
C MET A 7 -13.10 53.36 17.24
N MET A 8 -12.17 53.63 16.32
CA MET A 8 -11.04 52.73 16.04
C MET A 8 -10.01 52.70 17.17
N LEU A 9 -9.75 53.80 17.88
CA LEU A 9 -8.87 53.81 19.05
C LEU A 9 -9.47 53.02 20.24
N VAL A 10 -10.79 53.04 20.41
CA VAL A 10 -11.49 52.23 21.43
C VAL A 10 -11.47 50.74 21.05
N LEU A 11 -11.68 50.40 19.78
CA LEU A 11 -11.57 49.03 19.28
C LEU A 11 -10.12 48.50 19.36
N PHE A 12 -9.11 49.34 19.09
CA PHE A 12 -7.70 48.97 19.20
C PHE A 12 -7.26 48.80 20.67
N ARG A 13 -7.82 49.60 21.60
CA ARG A 13 -7.63 49.43 23.05
C ARG A 13 -8.29 48.15 23.58
N LEU A 14 -9.47 47.76 23.05
CA LEU A 14 -10.15 46.51 23.37
C LEU A 14 -9.42 45.28 22.81
N GLN A 15 -8.77 45.41 21.66
CA GLN A 15 -8.00 44.33 21.04
C GLN A 15 -6.63 44.11 21.70
N MET A 16 -6.01 45.17 22.22
CA MET A 16 -4.73 45.09 22.96
C MET A 16 -4.90 44.65 24.43
N ALA A 17 -6.09 44.82 25.02
CA ALA A 17 -6.41 44.27 26.34
C ALA A 17 -6.78 42.77 26.31
N GLY A 18 -6.94 42.19 25.11
CA GLY A 18 -7.21 40.77 24.89
C GLY A 18 -5.97 39.88 24.73
N ALA A 19 -4.76 40.43 24.94
CA ALA A 19 -3.51 39.68 24.85
C ALA A 19 -2.94 39.33 26.23
N SER A 20 -2.87 38.02 26.49
CA SER A 20 -2.08 37.34 27.52
C SER A 20 -2.33 37.74 28.98
N LEU A 21 -3.37 37.15 29.57
CA LEU A 21 -3.24 36.59 30.93
C LEU A 21 -2.83 35.11 30.78
N PRO A 22 -2.00 34.54 31.67
CA PRO A 22 -1.62 33.15 31.59
C PRO A 22 -2.87 32.27 31.79
N GLU A 23 -3.21 31.43 30.82
CA GLU A 23 -4.23 30.37 30.90
C GLU A 23 -3.77 29.21 31.82
N THR A 24 -3.15 29.51 32.96
CA THR A 24 -2.62 28.52 33.90
C THR A 24 -3.24 28.57 35.30
N GLU A 25 -4.19 29.46 35.59
CA GLU A 25 -4.76 29.54 36.95
C GLU A 25 -6.29 29.72 37.05
N LEU A 26 -7.06 29.59 35.96
CA LEU A 26 -8.53 29.81 35.99
C LEU A 26 -9.40 28.57 35.75
N ASP A 27 -8.82 27.37 35.64
CA ASP A 27 -9.55 26.12 35.28
C ASP A 27 -9.74 25.16 36.49
N ASP A 28 -9.34 25.57 37.70
CA ASP A 28 -9.39 24.77 38.94
C ASP A 28 -10.54 25.16 39.91
N VAL A 29 -11.41 26.11 39.54
CA VAL A 29 -12.53 26.53 40.40
C VAL A 29 -13.73 25.61 40.19
N CYS A 30 -13.87 24.65 41.09
CA CYS A 30 -15.08 23.88 41.31
C CYS A 30 -16.22 24.84 41.70
N PHE A 31 -17.14 25.20 40.78
CA PHE A 31 -18.33 25.98 41.16
C PHE A 31 -19.20 25.14 42.11
N GLN A 32 -19.18 25.46 43.40
CA GLN A 32 -20.15 24.96 44.37
C GLN A 32 -21.54 25.47 43.98
N VAL A 33 -22.34 24.64 43.33
CA VAL A 33 -23.78 24.91 43.16
C VAL A 33 -24.46 24.48 44.45
N GLU A 34 -24.65 25.42 45.39
CA GLU A 34 -25.56 25.26 46.53
C GLU A 34 -27.02 25.26 46.04
N LEU A 35 -27.48 24.16 45.44
CA LEU A 35 -28.92 23.89 45.33
C LEU A 35 -29.16 22.38 45.47
N GLY A 36 -29.64 21.97 46.65
CA GLY A 36 -30.15 20.61 46.93
C GLY A 36 -29.23 19.64 47.69
N PHE A 37 -28.00 20.03 48.05
CA PHE A 37 -26.99 19.14 48.65
C PHE A 37 -27.14 18.85 50.15
N SER A 38 -27.91 19.66 50.89
CA SER A 38 -27.98 19.58 52.36
C SER A 38 -28.64 18.30 52.91
N THR A 39 -29.37 17.54 52.08
CA THR A 39 -30.01 16.27 52.46
C THR A 39 -29.12 15.04 52.22
N PHE A 40 -28.15 15.09 51.31
CA PHE A 40 -27.26 13.95 51.02
C PHE A 40 -26.18 13.76 52.09
N LEU A 41 -25.64 14.85 52.64
CA LEU A 41 -24.58 14.83 53.67
C LEU A 41 -25.02 14.19 55.01
N ARG A 42 -26.32 14.14 55.32
CA ARG A 42 -26.82 13.53 56.57
C ARG A 42 -27.00 12.01 56.51
N SER A 43 -26.82 11.39 55.35
CA SER A 43 -27.21 9.97 55.14
C SER A 43 -26.04 8.98 55.14
N ILE A 44 -24.80 9.43 54.91
CA ILE A 44 -23.65 8.51 54.79
C ILE A 44 -22.98 8.35 56.15
N SER A 45 -23.02 7.13 56.69
CA SER A 45 -22.33 6.77 57.93
C SER A 45 -20.80 6.79 57.75
N SER A 46 -20.07 7.29 58.75
CA SER A 46 -18.61 7.29 58.76
C SER A 46 -17.98 5.89 58.71
N ASN A 47 -18.77 4.85 59.03
CA ASN A 47 -18.36 3.46 59.01
C ASN A 47 -18.78 2.71 57.72
N SER A 48 -19.30 3.42 56.71
CA SER A 48 -19.69 2.80 55.45
C SER A 48 -18.47 2.27 54.69
N THR A 49 -18.52 1.00 54.30
CA THR A 49 -17.50 0.32 53.49
C THR A 49 -17.78 0.38 51.99
N VAL A 50 -19.04 0.57 51.60
CA VAL A 50 -19.45 0.68 50.19
C VAL A 50 -20.33 1.92 50.02
N VAL A 51 -20.00 2.75 49.02
CA VAL A 51 -20.80 3.91 48.64
C VAL A 51 -21.19 3.79 47.18
N ASN A 52 -22.49 3.96 46.89
CA ASN A 52 -23.04 3.93 45.54
C ASN A 52 -23.81 5.22 45.26
N ILE A 53 -23.30 6.02 44.33
CA ILE A 53 -23.91 7.27 43.86
C ILE A 53 -24.56 6.97 42.51
N LYS A 54 -25.86 6.70 42.53
CA LYS A 54 -26.62 6.32 41.34
C LYS A 54 -27.84 7.20 41.12
N GLN A 55 -28.10 7.61 39.88
CA GLN A 55 -29.31 8.34 39.47
C GLN A 55 -29.55 9.61 40.28
N THR A 56 -28.47 10.29 40.64
CA THR A 56 -28.54 11.52 41.43
C THR A 56 -28.59 12.75 40.51
N GLN A 57 -29.09 13.85 41.07
CA GLN A 57 -29.08 15.17 40.42
C GLN A 57 -27.78 15.95 40.69
N ILE A 58 -26.73 15.26 41.17
CA ILE A 58 -25.44 15.85 41.52
C ILE A 58 -24.78 16.37 40.25
N THR A 59 -24.43 17.66 40.27
CA THR A 59 -23.71 18.31 39.17
C THR A 59 -22.20 18.21 39.33
N VAL A 60 -21.72 18.15 40.58
CA VAL A 60 -20.30 18.22 40.91
C VAL A 60 -20.00 17.30 42.09
N ILE A 61 -18.89 16.57 42.01
CA ILE A 61 -18.37 15.76 43.12
C ILE A 61 -17.14 16.45 43.68
N ASP A 62 -17.21 16.81 44.97
CA ASP A 62 -16.16 17.47 45.72
C ASP A 62 -15.68 16.62 46.91
N GLN A 63 -14.49 16.95 47.43
CA GLN A 63 -13.85 16.23 48.53
C GLN A 63 -14.72 16.19 49.79
N SER A 64 -15.47 17.26 50.07
CA SER A 64 -16.36 17.39 51.23
C SER A 64 -17.38 16.25 51.39
N ILE A 65 -17.73 15.56 50.31
CA ILE A 65 -18.68 14.43 50.32
C ILE A 65 -18.07 13.19 51.00
N PHE A 66 -16.75 13.00 50.88
CA PHE A 66 -16.07 11.78 51.33
C PHE A 66 -15.15 12.01 52.54
N THR A 67 -15.08 13.24 53.05
CA THR A 67 -14.32 13.55 54.26
C THR A 67 -14.80 12.70 55.43
N GLY A 68 -13.90 11.93 56.04
CA GLY A 68 -14.21 11.10 57.22
C GLY A 68 -14.55 9.65 56.92
N LEU A 69 -14.74 9.23 55.66
CA LEU A 69 -15.05 7.85 55.28
C LEU A 69 -13.81 6.95 55.26
N ARG A 70 -13.13 6.81 56.41
CA ARG A 70 -11.86 6.07 56.52
C ARG A 70 -12.00 4.55 56.30
N HIS A 71 -13.21 4.03 56.41
CA HIS A 71 -13.53 2.62 56.21
C HIS A 71 -14.02 2.30 54.80
N LEU A 72 -14.09 3.29 53.91
CA LEU A 72 -14.58 3.08 52.55
C LEU A 72 -13.64 2.17 51.77
N GLU A 73 -14.20 1.10 51.23
CA GLU A 73 -13.50 0.07 50.47
C GLU A 73 -13.88 0.11 48.99
N LYS A 74 -15.14 0.42 48.67
CA LYS A 74 -15.66 0.47 47.30
C LYS A 74 -16.51 1.70 47.03
N LEU A 75 -16.23 2.38 45.91
CA LEU A 75 -16.98 3.53 45.43
C LEU A 75 -17.51 3.30 44.01
N THR A 76 -18.84 3.39 43.85
CA THR A 76 -19.51 3.29 42.54
C THR A 76 -20.24 4.60 42.24
N ILE A 77 -19.99 5.19 41.07
CA ILE A 77 -20.68 6.38 40.56
C ILE A 77 -21.28 6.02 39.20
N LEU A 78 -22.59 5.75 39.17
CA LEU A 78 -23.27 5.17 38.02
C LEU A 78 -24.48 6.01 37.58
N ASP A 79 -24.69 6.21 36.28
CA ASP A 79 -25.99 6.69 35.75
C ASP A 79 -26.40 8.07 36.33
N ASN A 80 -25.44 9.00 36.45
CA ASN A 80 -25.72 10.38 36.87
C ASN A 80 -25.71 11.30 35.65
N ASP A 81 -26.90 11.65 35.16
CA ASP A 81 -27.09 12.41 33.93
C ASP A 81 -26.68 13.88 34.02
N ARG A 82 -26.57 14.43 35.24
CA ARG A 82 -26.23 15.85 35.46
C ARG A 82 -24.81 16.08 35.96
N LEU A 83 -24.04 15.02 36.22
CA LEU A 83 -22.68 15.14 36.73
C LEU A 83 -21.76 15.73 35.66
N LEU A 84 -21.28 16.96 35.86
CA LEU A 84 -20.43 17.71 34.94
C LEU A 84 -18.94 17.52 35.20
N SER A 85 -18.53 17.49 36.46
CA SER A 85 -17.11 17.43 36.83
C SER A 85 -16.86 16.73 38.17
N ILE A 86 -15.70 16.08 38.26
CA ILE A 86 -15.11 15.60 39.52
C ILE A 86 -14.01 16.59 39.88
N CYS A 87 -14.12 17.23 41.04
CA CYS A 87 -13.24 18.30 41.45
C CYS A 87 -11.89 17.80 41.96
N PRO A 88 -10.91 18.72 42.09
CA PRO A 88 -9.60 18.35 42.61
C PRO A 88 -9.69 17.68 43.98
N SER A 89 -8.86 16.66 44.21
CA SER A 89 -8.82 15.91 45.48
C SER A 89 -10.13 15.24 45.93
N ALA A 90 -11.13 15.11 45.05
CA ALA A 90 -12.45 14.59 45.41
C ALA A 90 -12.44 13.24 46.17
N PHE A 91 -11.53 12.34 45.84
CA PHE A 91 -11.39 11.03 46.49
C PHE A 91 -10.05 10.87 47.21
N ALA A 92 -9.38 11.97 47.56
CA ALA A 92 -8.04 11.91 48.14
C ALA A 92 -8.04 11.34 49.58
N ASN A 93 -6.95 10.67 49.96
CA ASN A 93 -6.65 10.21 51.33
C ASN A 93 -7.65 9.18 51.93
N LEU A 94 -8.16 8.27 51.11
CA LEU A 94 -9.01 7.15 51.56
C LEU A 94 -8.17 5.86 51.69
N PRO A 95 -7.76 5.45 52.92
CA PRO A 95 -6.71 4.45 53.09
C PRO A 95 -7.13 3.02 52.74
N ARG A 96 -8.43 2.70 52.78
CA ARG A 96 -8.98 1.36 52.52
C ARG A 96 -9.64 1.21 51.16
N LEU A 97 -9.75 2.29 50.39
CA LEU A 97 -10.46 2.29 49.11
C LEU A 97 -9.67 1.44 48.11
N PHE A 98 -10.24 0.32 47.69
CA PHE A 98 -9.57 -0.64 46.80
C PHE A 98 -10.16 -0.68 45.38
N ASP A 99 -11.43 -0.28 45.21
CA ASP A 99 -12.20 -0.35 43.96
C ASP A 99 -12.99 0.95 43.70
N VAL A 100 -12.75 1.58 42.55
CA VAL A 100 -13.50 2.75 42.09
C VAL A 100 -14.07 2.51 40.71
N SER A 101 -15.39 2.63 40.57
CA SER A 101 -16.10 2.48 39.29
C SER A 101 -16.93 3.73 38.99
N ILE A 102 -16.62 4.40 37.88
CA ILE A 102 -17.32 5.59 37.36
C ILE A 102 -17.87 5.22 35.99
N SER A 103 -19.18 5.00 35.88
CA SER A 103 -19.79 4.51 34.65
C SER A 103 -21.08 5.23 34.28
N GLN A 104 -21.36 5.36 32.98
CA GLN A 104 -22.63 5.89 32.46
C GLN A 104 -22.96 7.32 32.93
N ASN A 105 -21.94 8.14 33.24
CA ASN A 105 -22.14 9.55 33.58
C ASN A 105 -21.99 10.37 32.30
N MET A 106 -23.09 10.50 31.55
CA MET A 106 -23.05 11.03 30.17
C MET A 106 -22.59 12.49 30.13
N ALA A 107 -22.98 13.32 31.10
CA ALA A 107 -22.62 14.74 31.15
C ALA A 107 -21.20 15.02 31.67
N LEU A 108 -20.47 14.02 32.15
CA LEU A 108 -19.16 14.21 32.80
C LEU A 108 -18.14 14.68 31.77
N LYS A 109 -17.55 15.86 31.97
CA LYS A 109 -16.60 16.50 31.04
C LYS A 109 -15.15 16.46 31.51
N LYS A 110 -14.90 16.69 32.81
CA LYS A 110 -13.55 16.84 33.35
C LYS A 110 -13.36 16.08 34.67
N ILE A 111 -12.15 15.57 34.90
CA ILE A 111 -11.67 15.09 36.20
C ILE A 111 -10.47 15.96 36.62
N GLY A 112 -10.58 16.61 37.78
CA GLY A 112 -9.61 17.57 38.30
C GLY A 112 -8.31 16.98 38.83
N ALA A 113 -7.38 17.85 39.20
CA ALA A 113 -6.07 17.48 39.72
C ALA A 113 -6.16 16.67 41.02
N PHE A 114 -5.29 15.68 41.22
CA PHE A 114 -5.21 14.89 42.46
C PHE A 114 -6.51 14.19 42.87
N ALA A 115 -7.49 14.05 41.96
CA ALA A 115 -8.80 13.46 42.25
C ALA A 115 -8.70 12.07 42.90
N PHE A 116 -7.68 11.27 42.52
CA PHE A 116 -7.39 9.95 43.08
C PHE A 116 -6.03 9.92 43.81
N SER A 117 -5.71 10.95 44.60
CA SER A 117 -4.39 11.03 45.25
C SER A 117 -4.30 10.30 46.60
N ASN A 118 -3.13 9.71 46.87
CA ASN A 118 -2.79 9.06 48.13
C ASN A 118 -3.78 7.96 48.57
N LEU A 119 -3.97 6.97 47.69
CA LEU A 119 -4.86 5.82 47.91
C LEU A 119 -4.03 4.52 47.94
N PRO A 120 -3.50 4.11 49.12
CA PRO A 120 -2.53 3.02 49.21
C PRO A 120 -3.13 1.63 48.90
N ALA A 121 -4.41 1.41 49.24
CA ALA A 121 -5.10 0.16 48.98
C ALA A 121 -5.73 0.06 47.58
N LEU A 122 -5.70 1.13 46.78
CA LEU A 122 -6.43 1.19 45.51
C LEU A 122 -5.82 0.25 44.47
N THR A 123 -6.61 -0.71 44.00
CA THR A 123 -6.18 -1.73 43.05
C THR A 123 -6.79 -1.55 41.67
N GLU A 124 -8.03 -1.07 41.59
CA GLU A 124 -8.80 -0.98 40.36
C GLU A 124 -9.50 0.38 40.23
N ILE A 125 -9.28 1.03 39.09
CA ILE A 125 -10.05 2.20 38.65
C ILE A 125 -10.68 1.87 37.31
N GLU A 126 -12.00 1.97 37.25
CA GLU A 126 -12.79 1.77 36.05
C GLU A 126 -13.57 3.06 35.72
N ILE A 127 -13.32 3.65 34.55
CA ILE A 127 -14.05 4.79 34.01
C ILE A 127 -14.64 4.37 32.66
N THR A 128 -15.95 4.18 32.58
CA THR A 128 -16.59 3.64 31.37
C THR A 128 -17.82 4.41 30.93
N LYS A 129 -18.11 4.39 29.63
CA LYS A 129 -19.35 4.94 29.04
C LYS A 129 -19.62 6.42 29.41
N SER A 130 -18.56 7.21 29.66
CA SER A 130 -18.64 8.64 29.95
C SER A 130 -18.24 9.42 28.70
N ARG A 131 -19.11 9.42 27.70
CA ARG A 131 -18.77 9.80 26.30
C ARG A 131 -18.35 11.25 26.13
N HIS A 132 -18.73 12.14 27.04
CA HIS A 132 -18.35 13.56 27.00
C HIS A 132 -17.14 13.89 27.87
N LEU A 133 -16.48 12.89 28.48
CA LEU A 133 -15.27 13.11 29.26
C LEU A 133 -14.12 13.45 28.31
N THR A 134 -13.79 14.74 28.19
CA THR A 134 -12.81 15.25 27.24
C THR A 134 -11.41 15.38 27.83
N SER A 135 -11.30 15.57 29.15
CA SER A 135 -10.00 15.76 29.82
C SER A 135 -9.95 15.12 31.21
N ILE A 136 -8.84 14.45 31.49
CA ILE A 136 -8.42 14.06 32.84
C ILE A 136 -7.14 14.84 33.13
N HIS A 137 -7.10 15.56 34.25
CA HIS A 137 -5.92 16.33 34.61
C HIS A 137 -4.68 15.42 34.72
N PRO A 138 -3.48 15.83 34.25
CA PRO A 138 -2.27 15.01 34.30
C PRO A 138 -1.94 14.46 35.70
N ASP A 139 -2.27 15.25 36.74
CA ASP A 139 -1.98 14.91 38.13
C ASP A 139 -3.12 14.16 38.85
N ALA A 140 -4.17 13.75 38.12
CA ALA A 140 -5.34 13.09 38.70
C ALA A 140 -5.01 11.78 39.43
N PHE A 141 -3.97 11.05 38.98
CA PHE A 141 -3.61 9.72 39.48
C PHE A 141 -2.32 9.69 40.34
N ARG A 142 -1.99 10.76 41.04
CA ARG A 142 -0.73 10.85 41.80
C ARG A 142 -0.63 9.87 42.99
N SER A 143 0.52 9.23 43.16
CA SER A 143 0.86 8.40 44.34
C SER A 143 -0.06 7.18 44.56
N LEU A 144 -0.42 6.48 43.49
CA LEU A 144 -1.21 5.25 43.53
C LEU A 144 -0.31 3.99 43.58
N VAL A 145 0.19 3.65 44.77
CA VAL A 145 1.19 2.58 44.95
C VAL A 145 0.65 1.17 44.67
N GLY A 146 -0.62 0.92 44.97
CA GLY A 146 -1.26 -0.39 44.84
C GLY A 146 -1.95 -0.66 43.50
N LEU A 147 -1.97 0.31 42.57
CA LEU A 147 -2.85 0.24 41.40
C LEU A 147 -2.41 -0.84 40.41
N ARG A 148 -3.30 -1.79 40.14
CA ARG A 148 -3.08 -2.94 39.25
C ARG A 148 -3.79 -2.77 37.91
N ARG A 149 -4.98 -2.20 37.93
CA ARG A 149 -5.85 -2.12 36.76
C ARG A 149 -6.42 -0.72 36.59
N LEU A 150 -6.19 -0.15 35.40
CA LEU A 150 -6.81 1.12 34.99
C LEU A 150 -7.51 0.90 33.65
N ILE A 151 -8.85 0.93 33.72
CA ILE A 151 -9.73 0.76 32.57
C ILE A 151 -10.39 2.11 32.31
N ILE A 152 -10.16 2.68 31.13
CA ILE A 152 -10.83 3.89 30.67
C ILE A 152 -11.41 3.58 29.28
N THR A 153 -12.72 3.39 29.17
CA THR A 153 -13.33 2.95 27.90
C THR A 153 -14.55 3.77 27.51
N ASN A 154 -14.75 3.94 26.20
CA ASN A 154 -15.89 4.65 25.63
C ASN A 154 -16.06 6.06 26.22
N THR A 155 -14.96 6.83 26.22
CA THR A 155 -14.88 8.23 26.65
C THR A 155 -14.60 9.16 25.47
N GLY A 156 -14.75 10.47 25.69
CA GLY A 156 -14.43 11.52 24.73
C GLY A 156 -12.98 12.00 24.78
N LEU A 157 -12.07 11.24 25.40
CA LEU A 157 -10.69 11.65 25.62
C LEU A 157 -9.95 11.77 24.28
N ARG A 158 -9.26 12.90 24.10
CA ARG A 158 -8.41 13.15 22.93
C ARG A 158 -6.96 12.76 23.15
N ILE A 159 -6.50 12.94 24.39
CA ILE A 159 -5.11 12.73 24.83
C ILE A 159 -5.12 11.66 25.91
N PHE A 160 -4.14 10.75 25.83
CA PHE A 160 -3.97 9.72 26.85
C PHE A 160 -3.58 10.36 28.19
N PRO A 161 -4.20 9.97 29.32
CA PRO A 161 -3.88 10.53 30.64
C PRO A 161 -2.41 10.30 31.02
N ASP A 162 -1.76 11.30 31.61
CA ASP A 162 -0.38 11.13 32.08
C ASP A 162 -0.34 10.18 33.29
N LEU A 163 0.39 9.06 33.17
CA LEU A 163 0.58 8.07 34.22
C LEU A 163 2.01 8.10 34.78
N SER A 164 2.83 9.07 34.39
CA SER A 164 4.22 9.25 34.84
C SER A 164 4.35 9.36 36.35
N LYS A 165 3.33 9.93 37.02
CA LYS A 165 3.30 10.18 38.47
C LYS A 165 2.75 9.02 39.30
N ILE A 166 2.43 7.88 38.67
CA ILE A 166 1.96 6.68 39.37
C ILE A 166 3.18 5.82 39.75
N HIS A 167 3.56 5.88 41.01
CA HIS A 167 4.65 5.09 41.57
C HIS A 167 4.13 3.73 42.03
N SER A 168 3.95 2.77 41.13
CA SER A 168 3.52 1.40 41.49
C SER A 168 4.54 0.36 41.02
N ALA A 169 4.89 -0.56 41.93
CA ALA A 169 5.80 -1.67 41.68
C ALA A 169 5.09 -2.92 41.10
N VAL A 170 3.80 -2.85 40.78
CA VAL A 170 2.96 -4.02 40.45
C VAL A 170 2.66 -4.11 38.95
N HIS A 171 2.33 -5.30 38.44
CA HIS A 171 1.87 -5.52 37.07
C HIS A 171 0.64 -4.69 36.71
N ARG A 172 0.74 -3.88 35.64
CA ARG A 172 -0.33 -2.97 35.21
C ARG A 172 -1.04 -3.47 33.95
N ILE A 173 -2.37 -3.49 34.02
CA ILE A 173 -3.26 -3.70 32.87
C ILE A 173 -3.89 -2.35 32.53
N GLN A 174 -3.54 -1.80 31.37
CA GLN A 174 -4.13 -0.58 30.84
C GLN A 174 -5.09 -0.93 29.70
N ARG A 175 -6.35 -0.50 29.82
CA ARG A 175 -7.33 -0.63 28.73
C ARG A 175 -7.93 0.72 28.36
N GLN A 176 -7.61 1.18 27.15
CA GLN A 176 -8.11 2.38 26.51
C GLN A 176 -8.95 2.00 25.29
N LYS A 177 -9.97 1.17 25.50
CA LYS A 177 -10.77 0.61 24.41
C LYS A 177 -11.95 1.52 24.04
N CYS A 178 -12.33 1.57 22.76
CA CYS A 178 -13.48 2.33 22.23
C CYS A 178 -13.38 3.86 22.43
N ASN A 179 -12.18 4.40 22.70
CA ASN A 179 -11.97 5.85 22.78
C ASN A 179 -11.69 6.39 21.38
N LYS A 180 -12.75 6.59 20.59
CA LYS A 180 -12.65 6.94 19.16
C LYS A 180 -11.94 8.27 18.88
N GLN A 181 -11.89 9.16 19.87
CA GLN A 181 -11.23 10.48 19.74
C GLN A 181 -9.79 10.48 20.25
N LEU A 182 -9.31 9.38 20.85
CA LEU A 182 -7.98 9.28 21.41
C LEU A 182 -6.96 9.17 20.26
N THR A 183 -6.12 10.18 20.13
CA THR A 183 -5.19 10.31 18.97
C THR A 183 -3.72 10.17 19.37
N HIS A 184 -3.35 10.59 20.58
CA HIS A 184 -1.96 10.69 20.99
C HIS A 184 -1.71 10.11 22.38
N ILE A 185 -0.57 9.43 22.51
CA ILE A 185 -0.01 8.96 23.77
C ILE A 185 1.31 9.71 23.98
N SER A 186 1.44 10.44 25.10
CA SER A 186 2.70 11.11 25.43
C SER A 186 3.82 10.09 25.64
N GLY A 187 5.04 10.41 25.16
CA GLY A 187 6.23 9.56 25.31
C GLY A 187 6.61 9.30 26.77
N ASP A 188 6.23 10.22 27.65
CA ASP A 188 6.53 10.15 29.09
C ASP A 188 5.39 9.57 29.92
N ALA A 189 4.24 9.31 29.30
CA ALA A 189 3.02 8.90 30.01
C ALA A 189 3.19 7.64 30.85
N PHE A 190 4.27 6.88 30.68
CA PHE A 190 4.52 5.59 31.35
C PHE A 190 5.89 5.52 32.04
N VAL A 191 6.62 6.63 32.17
CA VAL A 191 7.96 6.65 32.80
C VAL A 191 7.90 6.15 34.25
N GLY A 192 6.82 6.47 34.98
CA GLY A 192 6.57 5.95 36.33
C GLY A 192 6.15 4.47 36.40
N SER A 193 5.89 3.82 35.27
CA SER A 193 5.43 2.43 35.20
C SER A 193 6.49 1.50 34.62
N SER A 194 7.37 0.97 35.47
CA SER A 194 8.46 0.09 35.06
C SER A 194 8.02 -1.30 34.57
N GLU A 195 6.78 -1.72 34.81
CA GLU A 195 6.29 -3.09 34.56
C GLU A 195 4.90 -3.14 33.89
N LEU A 196 4.63 -2.28 32.88
CA LEU A 196 3.39 -2.39 32.10
C LEU A 196 3.32 -3.74 31.38
N VAL A 197 2.32 -4.56 31.71
CA VAL A 197 2.20 -5.92 31.18
C VAL A 197 1.27 -5.97 29.98
N VAL A 198 0.17 -5.23 30.02
CA VAL A 198 -0.89 -5.28 29.00
C VAL A 198 -1.33 -3.87 28.61
N LEU A 199 -1.28 -3.58 27.32
CA LEU A 199 -1.83 -2.36 26.72
C LEU A 199 -2.90 -2.74 25.70
N ASP A 200 -4.12 -2.27 25.93
CA ASP A 200 -5.24 -2.39 24.98
C ASP A 200 -5.66 -1.00 24.49
N ILE A 201 -5.41 -0.74 23.21
CA ILE A 201 -5.76 0.50 22.48
C ILE A 201 -6.72 0.20 21.34
N SER A 202 -7.47 -0.90 21.44
CA SER A 202 -8.42 -1.31 20.41
C SER A 202 -9.52 -0.26 20.21
N GLU A 203 -9.96 -0.07 18.97
CA GLU A 203 -10.99 0.91 18.59
C GLU A 203 -10.64 2.37 19.02
N THR A 204 -9.39 2.76 18.84
CA THR A 204 -8.89 4.13 19.03
C THR A 204 -8.37 4.74 17.74
N ALA A 205 -8.13 6.05 17.73
CA ALA A 205 -7.54 6.78 16.62
C ALA A 205 -6.03 7.05 16.82
N ILE A 206 -5.36 6.25 17.67
CA ILE A 206 -3.93 6.39 17.94
C ILE A 206 -3.13 6.09 16.67
N SER A 207 -2.18 6.96 16.32
CA SER A 207 -1.37 6.83 15.11
C SER A 207 0.01 6.20 15.32
N SER A 208 0.55 6.27 16.54
CA SER A 208 1.88 5.77 16.88
C SER A 208 1.97 5.33 18.34
N LEU A 209 2.91 4.42 18.60
CA LEU A 209 3.25 3.96 19.95
C LEU A 209 4.60 4.57 20.35
N PRO A 210 4.75 5.11 21.57
CA PRO A 210 6.02 5.69 21.99
C PRO A 210 7.02 4.63 22.48
N ASP A 211 8.29 4.82 22.14
CA ASP A 211 9.39 3.85 22.33
C ASP A 211 9.62 3.43 23.78
N ASN A 212 9.46 4.36 24.73
CA ASN A 212 9.78 4.17 26.15
C ASN A 212 8.95 3.07 26.84
N ILE A 213 7.78 2.72 26.30
CA ILE A 213 6.83 1.74 26.89
C ILE A 213 7.17 0.31 26.49
N ILE A 214 7.87 0.15 25.37
CA ILE A 214 7.79 -1.06 24.55
C ILE A 214 8.64 -2.20 25.11
N SER A 215 9.66 -1.88 25.90
CA SER A 215 10.57 -2.83 26.54
C SER A 215 9.86 -3.71 27.60
N GLY A 216 8.91 -3.13 28.34
CA GLY A 216 8.17 -3.79 29.42
C GLY A 216 6.97 -4.63 28.96
N LEU A 217 6.42 -4.30 27.78
CA LEU A 217 5.11 -4.76 27.34
C LEU A 217 5.08 -6.27 27.03
N LYS A 218 4.18 -7.04 27.69
CA LYS A 218 3.98 -8.47 27.40
C LYS A 218 2.83 -8.75 26.42
N LYS A 219 1.77 -7.93 26.44
CA LYS A 219 0.59 -8.08 25.56
C LYS A 219 0.17 -6.73 24.97
N LEU A 220 0.06 -6.67 23.64
CA LEU A 220 -0.46 -5.52 22.90
C LEU A 220 -1.76 -5.90 22.21
N LEU A 221 -2.84 -5.16 22.47
CA LEU A 221 -4.13 -5.30 21.79
C LEU A 221 -4.44 -3.97 21.10
N ALA A 222 -4.56 -4.00 19.78
CA ALA A 222 -4.82 -2.86 18.90
C ALA A 222 -5.73 -3.34 17.76
N GLU A 223 -6.88 -3.91 18.13
CA GLU A 223 -7.89 -4.37 17.18
C GLU A 223 -8.74 -3.18 16.72
N SER A 224 -9.02 -3.06 15.42
CA SER A 224 -9.76 -1.92 14.82
C SER A 224 -9.15 -0.53 15.11
N ALA A 225 -7.81 -0.46 15.22
CA ALA A 225 -7.03 0.76 15.37
C ALA A 225 -6.41 1.18 14.02
N TYR A 226 -7.25 1.63 13.09
CA TYR A 226 -6.87 1.88 11.68
C TYR A 226 -5.89 3.05 11.47
N HIS A 227 -5.72 3.92 12.45
CA HIS A 227 -4.74 5.01 12.37
C HIS A 227 -3.33 4.54 12.74
N LEU A 228 -3.19 3.42 13.46
CA LEU A 228 -1.91 2.86 13.85
C LEU A 228 -1.33 2.08 12.67
N LYS A 229 -0.73 2.80 11.72
CA LYS A 229 -0.14 2.20 10.50
C LYS A 229 1.30 1.78 10.69
N ILE A 230 2.03 2.42 11.61
CA ILE A 230 3.45 2.20 11.83
C ILE A 230 3.65 1.57 13.21
N LEU A 231 4.42 0.49 13.24
CA LEU A 231 4.93 -0.08 14.49
C LEU A 231 6.39 0.29 14.72
N PRO A 232 6.78 0.53 15.97
CA PRO A 232 8.18 0.65 16.37
C PRO A 232 8.98 -0.62 16.05
N PRO A 233 10.32 -0.53 15.97
CA PRO A 233 11.17 -1.66 15.61
C PRO A 233 10.93 -2.88 16.50
N PRO A 234 10.82 -4.10 15.93
CA PRO A 234 10.50 -5.30 16.69
C PRO A 234 11.54 -5.59 17.80
N GLN A 235 12.77 -5.11 17.68
CA GLN A 235 13.83 -5.24 18.67
C GLN A 235 13.43 -4.63 20.03
N GLN A 236 12.74 -3.49 20.01
CA GLN A 236 12.31 -2.78 21.23
C GLN A 236 11.28 -3.58 22.04
N PHE A 237 10.49 -4.45 21.39
CA PHE A 237 9.51 -5.34 22.03
C PHE A 237 10.18 -6.53 22.73
N ALA A 238 10.99 -6.27 23.76
CA ALA A 238 11.83 -7.29 24.41
C ALA A 238 11.02 -8.37 25.15
N LYS A 239 9.95 -7.98 25.86
CA LYS A 239 9.12 -8.88 26.68
C LYS A 239 7.79 -9.29 26.01
N LEU A 240 7.52 -8.85 24.77
CA LEU A 240 6.23 -9.07 24.10
C LEU A 240 5.99 -10.55 23.79
N ARG A 241 4.75 -11.01 23.97
CA ARG A 241 4.33 -12.40 23.75
C ARG A 241 3.05 -12.55 22.95
N LEU A 242 2.14 -11.60 23.08
CA LEU A 242 0.86 -11.59 22.37
C LEU A 242 0.67 -10.22 21.73
N ALA A 243 0.40 -10.21 20.43
CA ALA A 243 0.03 -9.02 19.68
C ALA A 243 -1.27 -9.32 18.93
N LYS A 244 -2.37 -8.68 19.32
CA LYS A 244 -3.58 -8.63 18.51
C LYS A 244 -3.64 -7.27 17.85
N LEU A 245 -3.54 -7.24 16.53
CA LEU A 245 -3.35 -6.02 15.75
C LEU A 245 -4.48 -5.91 14.72
N THR A 246 -4.53 -4.77 14.04
CA THR A 246 -5.50 -4.52 12.97
C THR A 246 -5.00 -5.04 11.63
N TYR A 247 -3.70 -4.86 11.36
CA TYR A 247 -3.11 -5.16 10.06
C TYR A 247 -2.32 -6.48 10.09
N PRO A 248 -2.57 -7.42 9.16
CA PRO A 248 -1.78 -8.65 9.07
C PRO A 248 -0.29 -8.41 8.79
N SER A 249 0.04 -7.34 8.04
CA SER A 249 1.43 -6.99 7.70
C SER A 249 2.29 -6.75 8.95
N HIS A 250 1.72 -6.16 10.00
CA HIS A 250 2.45 -5.92 11.25
C HIS A 250 2.94 -7.19 11.93
N CYS A 251 2.22 -8.30 11.78
CA CYS A 251 2.66 -9.58 12.34
C CYS A 251 3.94 -10.12 11.67
N CYS A 252 4.29 -9.64 10.48
CA CYS A 252 5.52 -9.99 9.81
C CYS A 252 6.77 -9.51 10.54
N ALA A 253 6.69 -8.36 11.23
CA ALA A 253 7.80 -7.83 12.03
C ALA A 253 8.25 -8.81 13.14
N PHE A 254 7.34 -9.66 13.62
CA PHE A 254 7.60 -10.57 14.73
C PHE A 254 7.93 -12.00 14.30
N LYS A 255 7.80 -12.35 13.01
CA LYS A 255 7.97 -13.73 12.51
C LYS A 255 9.42 -14.23 12.61
N ASN A 256 10.40 -13.37 12.34
CA ASN A 256 11.83 -13.72 12.22
C ASN A 256 12.71 -13.12 13.32
N LYS A 257 12.14 -12.60 14.42
CA LYS A 257 12.93 -11.94 15.48
C LYS A 257 13.88 -12.95 16.17
N PRO A 258 15.22 -12.78 16.11
CA PRO A 258 16.16 -13.66 16.78
C PRO A 258 16.04 -13.54 18.30
N ARG A 259 16.10 -14.68 18.99
CA ARG A 259 15.71 -14.83 20.40
C ARG A 259 16.79 -14.35 21.37
N SER A 260 16.42 -13.51 22.33
CA SER A 260 17.14 -13.46 23.62
C SER A 260 16.76 -14.71 24.40
N ARG A 261 17.71 -15.63 24.63
CA ARG A 261 17.48 -16.80 25.49
C ARG A 261 17.16 -16.29 26.90
N SER A 262 15.96 -16.53 27.41
CA SER A 262 15.72 -16.45 28.85
C SER A 262 16.64 -17.46 29.53
N LYS A 263 17.31 -17.05 30.63
CA LYS A 263 18.11 -17.96 31.44
C LYS A 263 17.18 -19.08 31.94
N TRP A 264 17.48 -20.32 31.57
CA TRP A 264 16.77 -21.51 32.06
C TRP A 264 16.82 -21.51 33.59
N SER A 265 15.66 -21.55 34.24
CA SER A 265 15.61 -21.61 35.70
C SER A 265 15.84 -23.04 36.19
N PRO A 266 16.63 -23.27 37.24
CA PRO A 266 16.82 -24.60 37.82
C PRO A 266 15.52 -25.20 38.40
N LEU A 267 14.50 -24.36 38.66
CA LEU A 267 13.17 -24.77 39.11
C LEU A 267 12.33 -25.46 38.02
N CYS A 268 12.78 -25.45 36.76
CA CYS A 268 12.08 -26.07 35.64
C CYS A 268 12.09 -27.59 35.64
N SER A 269 12.99 -28.20 36.41
CA SER A 269 13.02 -29.65 36.66
C SER A 269 11.95 -30.10 37.67
N HIS A 270 11.31 -29.16 38.38
CA HIS A 270 10.32 -29.48 39.39
C HIS A 270 8.93 -29.76 38.76
N PRO A 271 8.23 -30.85 39.12
CA PRO A 271 6.95 -31.22 38.50
C PRO A 271 5.84 -30.16 38.66
N MET A 272 5.85 -29.38 39.75
CA MET A 272 4.93 -28.24 39.93
C MET A 272 5.17 -27.07 38.95
N ALA A 273 6.36 -26.95 38.34
CA ALA A 273 6.63 -25.86 37.42
C ALA A 273 5.65 -25.87 36.23
N LYS A 274 5.26 -27.06 35.74
CA LYS A 274 4.34 -27.24 34.61
C LYS A 274 2.90 -26.79 34.91
N TYR A 275 2.51 -26.75 36.19
CA TYR A 275 1.18 -26.33 36.63
C TYR A 275 1.09 -24.81 36.81
N ILE A 276 2.21 -24.11 36.96
CA ILE A 276 2.27 -22.65 37.01
C ILE A 276 2.53 -22.14 35.59
N THR A 277 1.47 -21.98 34.81
CA THR A 277 1.55 -21.73 33.35
C THR A 277 2.40 -20.51 33.00
N ASP A 278 2.30 -19.43 33.76
CA ASP A 278 3.12 -18.23 33.56
C ASP A 278 4.59 -18.48 33.92
N PHE A 279 4.89 -19.15 35.05
CA PHE A 279 6.26 -19.47 35.42
C PHE A 279 6.94 -20.42 34.42
N TYR A 280 6.25 -21.48 34.01
CA TYR A 280 6.74 -22.44 33.01
C TYR A 280 7.02 -21.75 31.69
N LYS A 281 6.12 -20.87 31.25
CA LYS A 281 6.28 -20.13 30.00
C LYS A 281 7.41 -19.10 30.07
N ASP A 282 7.61 -18.47 31.23
CA ASP A 282 8.60 -17.43 31.46
C ASP A 282 10.03 -17.99 31.58
N HIS A 283 10.18 -19.17 32.22
CA HIS A 283 11.49 -19.66 32.66
C HIS A 283 11.85 -21.07 32.16
N CYS A 284 10.87 -21.85 31.67
CA CYS A 284 11.03 -23.30 31.41
C CYS A 284 10.65 -23.75 29.99
N SER A 285 10.04 -22.89 29.19
CA SER A 285 9.62 -23.22 27.82
C SER A 285 10.61 -22.68 26.78
N ASN A 286 11.08 -23.53 25.88
CA ASN A 286 11.95 -23.16 24.75
C ASN A 286 11.18 -22.43 23.61
N SER A 287 9.85 -22.33 23.70
CA SER A 287 9.00 -21.71 22.68
C SER A 287 8.39 -20.40 23.19
N THR A 288 9.08 -19.30 22.91
CA THR A 288 8.59 -17.93 23.12
C THR A 288 8.32 -17.24 21.77
N SER A 289 7.66 -17.93 20.83
CA SER A 289 7.16 -17.23 19.63
C SER A 289 6.11 -16.20 20.04
N ILE A 290 6.24 -14.98 19.54
CA ILE A 290 5.20 -13.95 19.70
C ILE A 290 3.98 -14.45 18.95
N THR A 291 2.89 -14.68 19.68
CA THR A 291 1.60 -15.00 19.08
C THR A 291 1.03 -13.72 18.51
N CYS A 292 0.97 -13.60 17.18
CA CYS A 292 0.45 -12.41 16.51
C CYS A 292 -0.78 -12.74 15.66
N SER A 293 -1.81 -11.90 15.73
CA SER A 293 -3.04 -12.01 14.94
C SER A 293 -3.49 -10.63 14.46
N PRO A 294 -4.07 -10.48 13.25
CA PRO A 294 -4.35 -11.53 12.26
C PRO A 294 -3.07 -12.04 11.58
N THR A 295 -3.05 -13.32 11.24
CA THR A 295 -1.91 -13.92 10.54
C THR A 295 -1.86 -13.41 9.09
N PRO A 296 -0.66 -13.11 8.55
CA PRO A 296 -0.47 -12.78 7.14
C PRO A 296 -1.04 -13.88 6.25
N ASP A 297 -1.68 -13.49 5.16
CA ASP A 297 -2.28 -14.39 4.18
C ASP A 297 -1.28 -14.71 3.03
N ASN A 298 -1.66 -15.68 2.19
CA ASN A 298 -0.82 -16.05 1.05
C ASN A 298 -0.69 -14.89 0.04
N LEU A 299 -1.66 -13.98 -0.05
CA LEU A 299 -1.62 -12.85 -0.99
C LEU A 299 -0.65 -11.75 -0.54
N ASN A 300 -0.46 -11.55 0.77
CA ASN A 300 0.51 -10.64 1.36
C ASN A 300 1.45 -11.36 2.35
N PRO A 301 2.40 -12.17 1.85
CA PRO A 301 3.41 -12.79 2.69
C PRO A 301 4.36 -11.73 3.27
N CYS A 302 5.09 -12.12 4.32
CA CYS A 302 6.03 -11.27 5.08
C CYS A 302 7.32 -10.88 4.34
N GLU A 303 7.28 -10.89 3.02
CA GLU A 303 8.39 -10.55 2.16
C GLU A 303 8.22 -9.12 1.64
N ASP A 304 9.34 -8.47 1.33
CA ASP A 304 9.32 -7.20 0.59
C ASP A 304 8.64 -7.39 -0.78
N ILE A 305 8.30 -6.28 -1.46
CA ILE A 305 7.64 -6.31 -2.77
C ILE A 305 8.40 -7.23 -3.74
N MET A 306 9.73 -7.14 -3.73
CA MET A 306 10.64 -8.04 -4.44
C MET A 306 11.67 -8.62 -3.47
N SER A 307 11.51 -9.88 -3.04
CA SER A 307 12.38 -10.47 -2.00
C SER A 307 13.79 -10.85 -2.48
N PRO A 308 13.99 -11.48 -3.66
CA PRO A 308 15.32 -11.90 -4.11
C PRO A 308 16.14 -10.75 -4.70
N VAL A 309 17.39 -10.57 -4.24
CA VAL A 309 18.33 -9.59 -4.81
C VAL A 309 18.50 -9.69 -6.33
N PRO A 310 18.63 -10.89 -6.94
CA PRO A 310 18.72 -11.00 -8.40
C PRO A 310 17.49 -10.45 -9.13
N LEU A 311 16.30 -10.62 -8.54
CA LEU A 311 15.05 -10.13 -9.12
C LEU A 311 14.96 -8.60 -9.08
N ARG A 312 15.47 -7.99 -8.00
CA ARG A 312 15.60 -6.52 -7.90
C ARG A 312 16.52 -5.94 -8.97
N VAL A 313 17.68 -6.56 -9.19
CA VAL A 313 18.60 -6.11 -10.25
C VAL A 313 17.92 -6.23 -11.61
N LEU A 314 17.19 -7.34 -11.83
CA LEU A 314 16.55 -7.62 -13.10
C LEU A 314 15.36 -6.69 -13.41
N ILE A 315 14.52 -6.33 -12.43
CA ILE A 315 13.41 -5.39 -12.66
C ILE A 315 13.93 -3.99 -13.04
N TRP A 316 15.05 -3.54 -12.46
CA TRP A 316 15.71 -2.30 -12.86
C TRP A 316 16.23 -2.37 -14.31
N ILE A 317 16.85 -3.49 -14.69
CA ILE A 317 17.32 -3.69 -16.07
C ILE A 317 16.13 -3.69 -17.06
N ILE A 318 15.09 -4.50 -16.79
CA ILE A 318 13.92 -4.63 -17.67
C ILE A 318 13.19 -3.29 -17.81
N SER A 319 12.98 -2.56 -16.71
CA SER A 319 12.28 -1.26 -16.74
C SER A 319 13.04 -0.21 -17.54
N VAL A 320 14.36 -0.09 -17.36
CA VAL A 320 15.20 0.86 -18.12
C VAL A 320 15.22 0.48 -19.60
N LEU A 321 15.37 -0.81 -19.94
CA LEU A 321 15.35 -1.27 -21.33
C LEU A 321 13.99 -1.01 -22.00
N ALA A 322 12.88 -1.27 -21.30
CA ALA A 322 11.54 -1.00 -21.81
C ALA A 322 11.32 0.50 -22.05
N LEU A 323 11.73 1.36 -21.12
CA LEU A 323 11.59 2.82 -21.25
C LEU A 323 12.44 3.36 -22.40
N LEU A 324 13.74 3.07 -22.42
CA LEU A 324 14.66 3.59 -23.43
C LEU A 324 14.36 3.00 -24.82
N GLY A 325 14.15 1.69 -24.91
CA GLY A 325 13.89 1.00 -26.17
C GLY A 325 12.63 1.51 -26.85
N ASN A 326 11.52 1.58 -26.13
CA ASN A 326 10.25 2.05 -26.70
C ASN A 326 10.24 3.56 -26.98
N THR A 327 10.95 4.37 -26.18
CA THR A 327 11.16 5.79 -26.48
C THR A 327 11.91 5.97 -27.80
N VAL A 328 13.00 5.22 -28.01
CA VAL A 328 13.74 5.25 -29.27
C VAL A 328 12.86 4.82 -30.44
N VAL A 329 12.05 3.77 -30.29
CA VAL A 329 11.11 3.33 -31.34
C VAL A 329 10.13 4.44 -31.70
N LEU A 330 9.51 5.09 -30.72
CA LEU A 330 8.59 6.22 -30.94
C LEU A 330 9.28 7.39 -31.65
N VAL A 331 10.46 7.80 -31.19
CA VAL A 331 11.24 8.89 -31.79
C VAL A 331 11.62 8.59 -33.23
N VAL A 332 12.03 7.36 -33.55
CA VAL A 332 12.38 6.95 -34.92
C VAL A 332 11.16 6.93 -35.82
N LEU A 333 10.04 6.35 -35.37
CA LEU A 333 8.83 6.20 -36.17
C LEU A 333 8.15 7.54 -36.43
N LEU A 334 8.09 8.42 -35.44
CA LEU A 334 7.47 9.75 -35.55
C LEU A 334 8.40 10.80 -36.18
N GLY A 335 9.72 10.67 -36.00
CA GLY A 335 10.73 11.59 -36.54
C GLY A 335 11.18 11.28 -37.97
N SER A 336 10.82 10.11 -38.51
CA SER A 336 11.10 9.69 -39.88
C SER A 336 10.31 10.53 -40.89
N ARG A 337 10.94 10.94 -42.00
CA ARG A 337 10.23 11.61 -43.12
C ARG A 337 9.46 10.63 -44.02
N SER A 338 9.47 9.34 -43.69
CA SER A 338 8.69 8.33 -44.39
C SER A 338 7.19 8.53 -44.16
N LYS A 339 6.35 8.22 -45.15
CA LYS A 339 4.88 8.26 -44.98
C LYS A 339 4.44 7.30 -43.86
N LEU A 340 3.51 7.76 -43.00
CA LEU A 340 2.93 6.95 -41.94
C LEU A 340 1.97 5.92 -42.54
N THR A 341 2.43 4.67 -42.64
CA THR A 341 1.62 3.53 -43.09
C THR A 341 0.84 2.93 -41.92
N VAL A 342 -0.24 2.20 -42.18
CA VAL A 342 -1.06 1.54 -41.14
C VAL A 342 -0.20 0.70 -40.17
N PRO A 343 0.74 -0.16 -40.64
CA PRO A 343 1.60 -0.90 -39.72
C PRO A 343 2.50 -0.02 -38.86
N ARG A 344 3.01 1.11 -39.40
CA ARG A 344 3.84 2.05 -38.61
C ARG A 344 3.01 2.74 -37.54
N PHE A 345 1.78 3.10 -37.86
CA PHE A 345 0.83 3.66 -36.91
C PHE A 345 0.51 2.69 -35.77
N LEU A 346 0.22 1.43 -36.08
CA LEU A 346 -0.02 0.39 -35.06
C LEU A 346 1.24 0.12 -34.21
N MET A 347 2.43 0.08 -34.81
CA MET A 347 3.69 -0.06 -34.06
C MET A 347 3.96 1.11 -33.11
N CYS A 348 3.53 2.34 -33.44
CA CYS A 348 3.64 3.47 -32.52
C CYS A 348 2.78 3.27 -31.27
N HIS A 349 1.54 2.79 -31.45
CA HIS A 349 0.65 2.51 -30.32
C HIS A 349 1.16 1.36 -29.45
N LEU A 350 1.74 0.33 -30.05
CA LEU A 350 2.37 -0.77 -29.30
C LEU A 350 3.57 -0.27 -28.48
N ALA A 351 4.45 0.53 -29.08
CA ALA A 351 5.58 1.13 -28.37
C ALA A 351 5.11 2.07 -27.24
N PHE A 352 3.99 2.79 -27.41
CA PHE A 352 3.40 3.60 -26.35
C PHE A 352 2.87 2.74 -25.19
N ALA A 353 2.15 1.65 -25.48
CA ALA A 353 1.65 0.74 -24.46
C ALA A 353 2.81 0.11 -23.66
N ASP A 354 3.86 -0.33 -24.34
CA ASP A 354 5.06 -0.89 -23.70
C ASP A 354 5.85 0.15 -22.89
N LEU A 355 5.82 1.44 -23.29
CA LEU A 355 6.36 2.54 -22.49
C LEU A 355 5.58 2.70 -21.19
N CYS A 356 4.24 2.64 -21.22
CA CYS A 356 3.41 2.65 -20.03
C CYS A 356 3.70 1.46 -19.10
N MET A 357 3.94 0.28 -19.66
CA MET A 357 4.40 -0.88 -18.88
C MET A 357 5.76 -0.61 -18.21
N GLY A 358 6.70 0.03 -18.92
CA GLY A 358 7.97 0.47 -18.35
C GLY A 358 7.81 1.47 -17.18
N ILE A 359 6.85 2.40 -17.28
CA ILE A 359 6.51 3.35 -16.19
C ILE A 359 5.95 2.59 -14.97
N TYR A 360 5.09 1.60 -15.19
CA TYR A 360 4.61 0.75 -14.10
C TYR A 360 5.79 0.04 -13.39
N LEU A 361 6.71 -0.57 -14.13
CA LEU A 361 7.84 -1.29 -13.53
C LEU A 361 8.78 -0.37 -12.75
N ILE A 362 9.03 0.86 -13.23
CA ILE A 362 9.89 1.80 -12.51
C ILE A 362 9.24 2.26 -11.20
N ILE A 363 7.92 2.42 -11.17
CA ILE A 363 7.18 2.73 -9.92
C ILE A 363 7.39 1.59 -8.91
N ILE A 364 7.17 0.35 -9.32
CA ILE A 364 7.33 -0.82 -8.44
C ILE A 364 8.79 -0.95 -7.95
N ALA A 365 9.77 -0.80 -8.85
CA ALA A 365 11.18 -0.87 -8.50
C ALA A 365 11.63 0.24 -7.53
N THR A 366 11.06 1.44 -7.69
CA THR A 366 11.35 2.58 -6.80
C THR A 366 10.81 2.34 -5.40
N ILE A 367 9.56 1.89 -5.27
CA ILE A 367 8.94 1.65 -3.96
C ILE A 367 9.59 0.47 -3.24
N ASP A 368 9.95 -0.60 -3.96
CA ASP A 368 10.70 -1.72 -3.41
C ASP A 368 12.04 -1.25 -2.80
N MET A 369 12.77 -0.38 -3.50
CA MET A 369 14.04 0.18 -3.01
C MET A 369 13.83 1.07 -1.76
N LEU A 370 12.79 1.92 -1.76
CA LEU A 370 12.53 2.85 -0.65
C LEU A 370 12.02 2.15 0.61
N THR A 371 11.30 1.04 0.47
CA THR A 371 10.65 0.34 1.59
C THR A 371 11.42 -0.91 2.04
N HIS A 372 12.61 -1.14 1.49
CA HIS A 372 13.42 -2.31 1.72
C HIS A 372 13.62 -2.66 3.20
N GLY A 373 13.32 -3.91 3.57
CA GLY A 373 13.48 -4.41 4.94
C GLY A 373 12.45 -3.92 5.96
N HIS A 374 11.63 -2.93 5.59
CA HIS A 374 10.59 -2.34 6.44
C HIS A 374 9.23 -2.23 5.73
N TYR A 375 9.03 -2.99 4.64
CA TYR A 375 7.79 -2.92 3.84
C TYR A 375 6.53 -3.15 4.68
N TYR A 376 6.60 -3.96 5.74
CA TYR A 376 5.45 -4.21 6.63
C TYR A 376 4.82 -2.96 7.25
N ASN A 377 5.60 -1.88 7.46
CA ASN A 377 5.12 -0.59 7.98
C ASN A 377 4.56 0.32 6.88
N TYR A 378 5.06 0.18 5.64
CA TYR A 378 4.65 0.98 4.49
C TYR A 378 3.58 0.29 3.62
N ALA A 379 3.34 -1.01 3.83
CA ALA A 379 2.45 -1.82 3.02
C ALA A 379 1.04 -1.24 2.94
N ILE A 380 0.49 -0.78 4.08
CA ILE A 380 -0.86 -0.22 4.13
C ILE A 380 -0.95 1.10 3.37
N ASP A 381 0.01 2.02 3.58
CA ASP A 381 0.04 3.30 2.86
C ASP A 381 0.28 3.13 1.36
N TRP A 382 1.11 2.15 0.97
CA TRP A 382 1.30 1.79 -0.43
C TRP A 382 0.02 1.24 -1.05
N GLN A 383 -0.56 0.18 -0.46
CA GLN A 383 -1.72 -0.53 -0.99
C GLN A 383 -2.98 0.33 -1.02
N THR A 384 -3.23 1.12 0.02
CA THR A 384 -4.42 2.01 0.10
C THR A 384 -4.19 3.39 -0.51
N GLY A 385 -2.95 3.73 -0.83
CA GLY A 385 -2.59 5.01 -1.40
C GLY A 385 -2.83 5.10 -2.90
N LEU A 386 -2.80 6.33 -3.42
CA LEU A 386 -2.94 6.62 -4.85
C LEU A 386 -1.84 5.99 -5.71
N GLY A 387 -0.65 5.75 -5.14
CA GLY A 387 0.49 5.17 -5.85
C GLY A 387 0.20 3.78 -6.40
N CYS A 388 -0.38 2.89 -5.59
CA CYS A 388 -0.73 1.55 -6.02
C CYS A 388 -1.89 1.55 -7.02
N SER A 389 -2.89 2.43 -6.84
CA SER A 389 -3.97 2.59 -7.82
C SER A 389 -3.45 3.08 -9.19
N ALA A 390 -2.51 4.03 -9.21
CA ALA A 390 -1.88 4.51 -10.43
C ALA A 390 -1.02 3.42 -11.10
N ALA A 391 -0.22 2.68 -10.32
CA ALA A 391 0.54 1.54 -10.83
C ALA A 391 -0.38 0.47 -11.45
N GLY A 392 -1.46 0.12 -10.75
CA GLY A 392 -2.51 -0.79 -11.19
C GLY A 392 -3.20 -0.36 -12.49
N PHE A 393 -3.48 0.96 -12.61
CA PHE A 393 -4.01 1.53 -13.84
C PHE A 393 -3.03 1.33 -15.00
N PHE A 394 -1.77 1.75 -14.84
CA PHE A 394 -0.77 1.66 -15.91
C PHE A 394 -0.53 0.22 -16.37
N THR A 395 -0.47 -0.74 -15.45
CA THR A 395 -0.24 -2.14 -15.83
C THR A 395 -1.40 -2.74 -16.63
N VAL A 396 -2.65 -2.56 -16.19
CA VAL A 396 -3.82 -3.10 -16.92
C VAL A 396 -4.01 -2.36 -18.23
N PHE A 397 -3.90 -1.03 -18.23
CA PHE A 397 -4.02 -0.23 -19.44
C PHE A 397 -2.97 -0.64 -20.48
N ALA A 398 -1.70 -0.75 -20.06
CA ALA A 398 -0.61 -1.14 -20.94
C ALA A 398 -0.79 -2.55 -21.49
N SER A 399 -1.12 -3.53 -20.65
CA SER A 399 -1.26 -4.93 -21.10
C SER A 399 -2.42 -5.10 -22.08
N GLU A 400 -3.58 -4.53 -21.76
CA GLU A 400 -4.77 -4.65 -22.62
C GLU A 400 -4.58 -3.90 -23.94
N LEU A 401 -3.96 -2.71 -23.92
CA LEU A 401 -3.68 -1.97 -25.14
C LEU A 401 -2.63 -2.68 -26.01
N SER A 402 -1.60 -3.28 -25.41
CA SER A 402 -0.60 -4.07 -26.13
C SER A 402 -1.22 -5.29 -26.81
N VAL A 403 -2.01 -6.10 -26.10
CA VAL A 403 -2.67 -7.30 -26.67
C VAL A 403 -3.65 -6.92 -27.78
N PHE A 404 -4.45 -5.87 -27.58
CA PHE A 404 -5.36 -5.36 -28.61
C PHE A 404 -4.59 -4.90 -29.85
N THR A 405 -3.52 -4.11 -29.66
CA THR A 405 -2.71 -3.59 -30.76
C THR A 405 -2.00 -4.70 -31.53
N LEU A 406 -1.45 -5.70 -30.82
CA LEU A 406 -0.83 -6.87 -31.42
C LEU A 406 -1.85 -7.64 -32.28
N THR A 407 -3.06 -7.85 -31.75
CA THR A 407 -4.15 -8.48 -32.49
C THR A 407 -4.50 -7.68 -33.75
N ALA A 408 -4.61 -6.36 -33.64
CA ALA A 408 -4.87 -5.48 -34.79
C ALA A 408 -3.75 -5.54 -35.85
N ILE A 409 -2.48 -5.61 -35.43
CA ILE A 409 -1.34 -5.80 -36.34
C ILE A 409 -1.52 -7.12 -37.10
N THR A 410 -1.88 -8.22 -36.42
CA THR A 410 -2.01 -9.53 -37.06
C THR A 410 -3.16 -9.59 -38.05
N VAL A 411 -4.31 -9.00 -37.70
CA VAL A 411 -5.47 -8.92 -38.58
C VAL A 411 -5.15 -8.06 -39.79
N GLU A 412 -4.46 -6.93 -39.61
CA GLU A 412 -4.02 -6.08 -40.72
C GLU A 412 -3.10 -6.83 -41.69
N ARG A 413 -2.16 -7.62 -41.14
CA ARG A 413 -1.23 -8.43 -41.94
C ARG A 413 -1.94 -9.56 -42.66
N TRP A 414 -2.79 -10.30 -41.96
CA TRP A 414 -3.61 -11.34 -42.55
C TRP A 414 -4.48 -10.79 -43.69
N HIS A 415 -5.19 -9.69 -43.45
CA HIS A 415 -6.05 -9.06 -44.44
C HIS A 415 -5.25 -8.59 -45.66
N THR A 416 -4.09 -7.95 -45.45
CA THR A 416 -3.26 -7.43 -46.55
C THR A 416 -2.65 -8.55 -47.39
N ILE A 417 -2.21 -9.66 -46.77
CA ILE A 417 -1.60 -10.80 -47.47
C ILE A 417 -2.66 -11.61 -48.22
N THR A 418 -3.78 -11.96 -47.57
CA THR A 418 -4.84 -12.76 -48.19
C THR A 418 -5.59 -12.02 -49.29
N HIS A 419 -5.70 -10.70 -49.20
CA HIS A 419 -6.35 -9.86 -50.22
C HIS A 419 -5.38 -9.04 -51.08
N ALA A 420 -4.10 -9.42 -51.13
CA ALA A 420 -3.07 -8.71 -51.89
C ALA A 420 -3.43 -8.47 -53.38
N LEU A 421 -4.27 -9.34 -53.97
CA LEU A 421 -4.70 -9.27 -55.37
C LEU A 421 -5.94 -8.39 -55.63
N ARG A 422 -6.60 -7.82 -54.60
CA ARG A 422 -7.78 -6.94 -54.76
C ARG A 422 -7.47 -5.53 -54.23
N LEU A 423 -7.05 -4.63 -55.12
CA LEU A 423 -6.65 -3.25 -54.76
C LEU A 423 -7.75 -2.44 -54.05
N ASP A 424 -9.04 -2.73 -54.28
CA ASP A 424 -10.17 -1.97 -53.73
C ASP A 424 -10.45 -2.22 -52.24
N ARG A 425 -9.91 -3.29 -51.65
CA ARG A 425 -10.18 -3.68 -50.26
C ARG A 425 -9.08 -3.28 -49.27
N LYS A 426 -8.06 -2.51 -49.67
CA LYS A 426 -6.95 -2.16 -48.76
C LYS A 426 -7.43 -1.42 -47.50
N LEU A 427 -6.93 -1.86 -46.34
CA LEU A 427 -7.14 -1.22 -45.05
C LEU A 427 -6.56 0.21 -45.08
N ARG A 428 -7.44 1.20 -45.01
CA ARG A 428 -7.07 2.63 -45.01
C ARG A 428 -6.80 3.09 -43.58
N MET A 429 -6.00 4.16 -43.45
CA MET A 429 -5.69 4.81 -42.17
C MET A 429 -6.94 5.16 -41.35
N ARG A 430 -8.03 5.59 -41.99
CA ARG A 430 -9.29 5.91 -41.30
C ARG A 430 -9.84 4.72 -40.49
N HIS A 431 -9.83 3.52 -41.07
CA HIS A 431 -10.29 2.32 -40.38
C HIS A 431 -9.35 1.97 -39.21
N ALA A 432 -8.03 2.08 -39.41
CA ALA A 432 -7.05 1.83 -38.37
C ALA A 432 -7.21 2.81 -37.18
N CYS A 433 -7.47 4.09 -37.44
CA CYS A 433 -7.74 5.07 -36.39
C CYS A 433 -9.00 4.73 -35.58
N VAL A 434 -10.09 4.30 -36.24
CA VAL A 434 -11.33 3.89 -35.54
C VAL A 434 -11.09 2.63 -34.69
N ILE A 435 -10.40 1.62 -35.23
CA ILE A 435 -10.05 0.39 -34.51
C ILE A 435 -9.22 0.74 -33.26
N MET A 436 -8.19 1.58 -33.41
CA MET A 436 -7.36 1.98 -32.28
C MET A 436 -8.12 2.83 -31.27
N ALA A 437 -9.00 3.75 -31.69
CA ALA A 437 -9.82 4.52 -30.77
C ALA A 437 -10.71 3.62 -29.90
N ALA A 438 -11.29 2.56 -30.47
CA ALA A 438 -12.04 1.56 -29.73
C ALA A 438 -11.15 0.80 -28.72
N GLY A 439 -9.94 0.41 -29.14
CA GLY A 439 -8.95 -0.23 -28.25
C GLY A 439 -8.57 0.66 -27.07
N TRP A 440 -8.31 1.94 -27.30
CA TRP A 440 -7.99 2.91 -26.24
C TRP A 440 -9.13 3.08 -25.24
N ILE A 441 -10.36 3.20 -25.72
CA ILE A 441 -11.55 3.32 -24.85
C ILE A 441 -11.69 2.06 -24.01
N PHE A 442 -11.57 0.88 -24.64
CA PHE A 442 -11.65 -0.41 -23.96
C PHE A 442 -10.58 -0.56 -22.87
N SER A 443 -9.30 -0.36 -23.20
CA SER A 443 -8.19 -0.52 -22.25
C SER A 443 -8.26 0.49 -21.11
N SER A 444 -8.69 1.73 -21.39
CA SER A 444 -8.87 2.75 -20.36
C SER A 444 -10.03 2.39 -19.42
N LEU A 445 -11.14 1.92 -19.97
CA LEU A 445 -12.29 1.49 -19.16
C LEU A 445 -11.92 0.28 -18.30
N ALA A 446 -11.25 -0.72 -18.88
CA ALA A 446 -10.77 -1.90 -18.15
C ALA A 446 -9.87 -1.51 -16.97
N ALA A 447 -8.92 -0.59 -17.17
CA ALA A 447 -8.02 -0.11 -16.12
C ALA A 447 -8.70 0.79 -15.06
N LEU A 448 -9.81 1.46 -15.40
CA LEU A 448 -10.54 2.30 -14.45
C LEU A 448 -11.46 1.49 -13.53
N LEU A 449 -11.97 0.34 -13.97
CA LEU A 449 -12.94 -0.46 -13.21
C LEU A 449 -12.49 -0.81 -11.77
N PRO A 450 -11.23 -1.24 -11.51
CA PRO A 450 -10.79 -1.50 -10.15
C PRO A 450 -10.61 -0.23 -9.30
N THR A 451 -10.45 0.95 -9.93
CA THR A 451 -10.35 2.23 -9.18
C THR A 451 -11.70 2.74 -8.72
N VAL A 452 -12.79 2.39 -9.41
CA VAL A 452 -14.18 2.76 -9.05
C VAL A 452 -14.87 1.72 -8.16
N GLY A 453 -14.15 0.67 -7.74
CA GLY A 453 -14.62 -0.31 -6.76
C GLY A 453 -15.26 -1.58 -7.35
N VAL A 454 -15.15 -1.84 -8.65
CA VAL A 454 -15.60 -3.12 -9.26
C VAL A 454 -14.64 -4.27 -8.91
N SER A 455 -13.36 -3.94 -8.73
CA SER A 455 -12.30 -4.82 -8.23
C SER A 455 -11.35 -3.99 -7.36
N SER A 456 -10.20 -4.53 -6.95
CA SER A 456 -9.23 -3.81 -6.13
C SER A 456 -7.79 -4.09 -6.55
N TYR A 457 -7.01 -3.02 -6.74
CA TYR A 457 -5.55 -3.09 -6.91
C TYR A 457 -4.80 -3.24 -5.58
N SER A 458 -5.46 -2.95 -4.46
CA SER A 458 -4.83 -2.87 -3.13
C SER A 458 -4.58 -4.23 -2.48
N LYS A 459 -5.07 -5.32 -3.07
CA LYS A 459 -5.00 -6.67 -2.46
C LYS A 459 -3.59 -7.26 -2.49
N VAL A 460 -2.79 -6.99 -3.52
CA VAL A 460 -1.44 -7.54 -3.70
C VAL A 460 -0.42 -6.40 -3.78
N SER A 461 0.76 -6.57 -3.20
CA SER A 461 1.83 -5.55 -3.15
C SER A 461 2.28 -5.01 -4.53
N VAL A 462 2.08 -5.80 -5.59
CA VAL A 462 2.45 -5.48 -6.98
C VAL A 462 1.32 -4.75 -7.73
N CYS A 463 0.19 -4.48 -7.06
CA CYS A 463 -0.92 -3.67 -7.57
C CYS A 463 -1.68 -4.27 -8.76
N LEU A 464 -1.71 -5.60 -8.86
CA LEU A 464 -2.51 -6.33 -9.84
C LEU A 464 -3.92 -6.62 -9.31
N PRO A 465 -4.95 -6.62 -10.17
CA PRO A 465 -6.34 -6.79 -9.75
C PRO A 465 -6.65 -8.26 -9.47
N MET A 466 -6.07 -8.82 -8.40
CA MET A 466 -6.17 -10.24 -8.02
C MET A 466 -7.23 -10.47 -6.93
N ASP A 467 -8.23 -9.62 -6.84
CA ASP A 467 -9.30 -9.74 -5.85
C ASP A 467 -10.30 -10.85 -6.22
N VAL A 468 -10.43 -11.85 -5.37
CA VAL A 468 -11.31 -13.02 -5.54
C VAL A 468 -12.34 -13.17 -4.41
N GLU A 469 -12.46 -12.18 -3.53
CA GLU A 469 -13.41 -12.23 -2.42
C GLU A 469 -14.84 -11.98 -2.88
N SER A 470 -15.03 -11.06 -3.83
CA SER A 470 -16.34 -10.69 -4.36
C SER A 470 -16.62 -11.36 -5.70
N LEU A 471 -17.89 -11.71 -5.95
CA LEU A 471 -18.33 -12.26 -7.23
C LEU A 471 -18.07 -11.28 -8.39
N VAL A 472 -18.25 -9.97 -8.15
CA VAL A 472 -18.04 -8.93 -9.15
C VAL A 472 -16.56 -8.84 -9.54
N SER A 473 -15.66 -8.85 -8.54
CA SER A 473 -14.21 -8.85 -8.75
C SER A 473 -13.76 -10.09 -9.52
N GLN A 474 -14.33 -11.26 -9.20
CA GLN A 474 -14.04 -12.52 -9.88
C GLN A 474 -14.51 -12.51 -11.34
N VAL A 475 -15.73 -12.02 -11.61
CA VAL A 475 -16.26 -11.89 -12.98
C VAL A 475 -15.38 -10.95 -13.81
N TYR A 476 -14.95 -9.82 -13.23
CA TYR A 476 -14.03 -8.88 -13.89
C TYR A 476 -12.71 -9.56 -14.27
N LEU A 477 -12.04 -10.22 -13.30
CA LEU A 477 -10.78 -10.91 -13.52
C LEU A 477 -10.90 -11.98 -14.62
N VAL A 478 -11.91 -12.84 -14.52
CA VAL A 478 -12.15 -13.92 -15.48
C VAL A 478 -12.46 -13.36 -16.87
N SER A 479 -13.21 -12.26 -16.96
CA SER A 479 -13.53 -11.61 -18.24
C SER A 479 -12.27 -11.10 -18.94
N LEU A 480 -11.35 -10.45 -18.23
CA LEU A 480 -10.07 -10.00 -18.81
C LEU A 480 -9.24 -11.18 -19.30
N LEU A 481 -9.15 -12.26 -18.52
CA LEU A 481 -8.42 -13.46 -18.92
C LEU A 481 -9.02 -14.11 -20.17
N LEU A 482 -10.35 -14.22 -20.23
CA LEU A 482 -11.05 -14.78 -21.39
C LEU A 482 -10.84 -13.94 -22.64
N LEU A 483 -10.81 -12.61 -22.53
CA LEU A 483 -10.51 -11.73 -23.66
C LEU A 483 -9.09 -11.94 -24.18
N ASN A 484 -8.11 -12.07 -23.28
CA ASN A 484 -6.72 -12.37 -23.65
C ASN A 484 -6.58 -13.75 -24.32
N ILE A 485 -7.32 -14.76 -23.85
CA ILE A 485 -7.38 -16.08 -24.49
C ILE A 485 -8.06 -16.00 -25.86
N LEU A 486 -9.13 -15.22 -26.02
CA LEU A 486 -9.81 -15.04 -27.30
C LEU A 486 -8.89 -14.34 -28.32
N ALA A 487 -8.14 -13.33 -27.88
CA ALA A 487 -7.13 -12.68 -28.70
C ALA A 487 -6.08 -13.68 -29.19
N PHE A 488 -5.61 -14.58 -28.33
CA PHE A 488 -4.70 -15.67 -28.72
C PHE A 488 -5.22 -16.52 -29.86
N PHE A 489 -6.46 -17.01 -29.74
CA PHE A 489 -7.06 -17.85 -30.76
C PHE A 489 -7.31 -17.09 -32.07
N CYS A 490 -7.69 -15.82 -32.00
CA CYS A 490 -7.84 -14.94 -33.17
C CYS A 490 -6.51 -14.83 -33.93
N VAL A 491 -5.43 -14.54 -33.21
CA VAL A 491 -4.09 -14.41 -33.78
C VAL A 491 -3.61 -15.74 -34.39
N CYS A 492 -3.75 -16.85 -33.66
CA CYS A 492 -3.42 -18.19 -34.17
C CYS A 492 -4.18 -18.52 -35.45
N GLY A 493 -5.49 -18.23 -35.50
CA GLY A 493 -6.32 -18.44 -36.69
C GLY A 493 -5.87 -17.60 -37.89
N CYS A 494 -5.52 -16.32 -37.66
CA CYS A 494 -4.97 -15.44 -38.69
C CYS A 494 -3.68 -16.02 -39.29
N TYR A 495 -2.74 -16.46 -38.46
CA TYR A 495 -1.48 -17.05 -38.95
C TYR A 495 -1.66 -18.38 -39.66
N LEU A 496 -2.54 -19.24 -39.15
CA LEU A 496 -2.88 -20.49 -39.82
C LEU A 496 -3.43 -20.19 -41.23
N SER A 497 -4.30 -19.18 -41.37
CA SER A 497 -4.83 -18.76 -42.66
C SER A 497 -3.75 -18.18 -43.59
N ILE A 498 -2.80 -17.37 -43.07
CA ILE A 498 -1.63 -16.91 -43.85
C ILE A 498 -0.82 -18.10 -44.35
N TYR A 499 -0.52 -19.06 -43.47
CA TYR A 499 0.25 -20.26 -43.80
C TYR A 499 -0.44 -21.14 -44.86
N LEU A 500 -1.76 -21.35 -44.72
CA LEU A 500 -2.56 -22.11 -45.68
C LEU A 500 -2.65 -21.40 -47.05
N THR A 501 -2.71 -20.06 -47.06
CA THR A 501 -2.70 -19.26 -48.30
C THR A 501 -1.37 -19.43 -49.05
N TYR A 502 -0.26 -19.52 -48.34
CA TYR A 502 1.07 -19.73 -48.93
C TYR A 502 1.29 -21.14 -49.47
N ARG A 503 0.68 -22.17 -48.87
CA ARG A 503 0.82 -23.57 -49.32
C ARG A 503 0.16 -23.84 -50.68
N LYS A 504 -0.69 -22.94 -51.20
CA LYS A 504 -1.29 -23.03 -52.55
C LYS A 504 -0.31 -22.47 -53.61
N PRO A 505 0.22 -23.28 -54.56
CA PRO A 505 1.38 -22.89 -55.40
C PRO A 505 1.14 -21.82 -56.49
N SER A 506 0.07 -21.03 -56.46
CA SER A 506 -0.42 -20.33 -57.66
C SER A 506 -0.03 -18.83 -57.77
N SER A 507 0.91 -18.29 -56.99
CA SER A 507 1.32 -16.87 -57.14
C SER A 507 2.78 -16.62 -56.76
N ALA A 508 3.58 -16.27 -57.77
CA ALA A 508 5.04 -16.31 -57.77
C ALA A 508 5.84 -15.05 -57.25
N PRO A 509 5.30 -14.09 -56.46
CA PRO A 509 6.16 -13.12 -55.75
C PRO A 509 6.19 -13.27 -54.21
N ALA A 510 5.71 -14.38 -53.64
CA ALA A 510 5.42 -14.51 -52.20
C ALA A 510 6.60 -14.84 -51.24
N HIS A 511 7.85 -14.91 -51.70
CA HIS A 511 8.99 -15.35 -50.88
C HIS A 511 9.58 -14.28 -49.93
N ALA A 512 9.37 -12.99 -50.20
CA ALA A 512 9.82 -11.89 -49.32
C ALA A 512 8.84 -11.64 -48.16
N ASP A 513 7.53 -11.69 -48.43
CA ASP A 513 6.47 -11.42 -47.44
C ASP A 513 6.33 -12.55 -46.39
N THR A 514 6.68 -13.78 -46.74
CA THR A 514 6.67 -14.94 -45.82
C THR A 514 7.77 -14.89 -44.77
N ARG A 515 8.99 -14.47 -45.15
CA ARG A 515 10.08 -14.22 -44.18
C ARG A 515 9.69 -13.11 -43.18
N VAL A 516 8.89 -12.13 -43.59
CA VAL A 516 8.36 -11.08 -42.71
C VAL A 516 7.23 -11.61 -41.81
N ALA A 517 6.31 -12.43 -42.33
CA ALA A 517 5.23 -13.04 -41.54
C ALA A 517 5.76 -14.01 -40.46
N GLN A 518 6.78 -14.82 -40.78
CA GLN A 518 7.42 -15.74 -39.82
C GLN A 518 8.12 -14.98 -38.68
N ARG A 519 8.67 -13.79 -38.95
CA ARG A 519 9.27 -12.91 -37.93
C ARG A 519 8.22 -12.25 -37.03
N MET A 520 7.05 -11.92 -37.57
CA MET A 520 5.91 -11.42 -36.77
C MET A 520 5.30 -12.52 -35.88
N ALA A 521 5.31 -13.78 -36.34
CA ALA A 521 4.87 -14.90 -35.51
C ALA A 521 5.76 -15.10 -34.26
N ILE A 522 7.07 -14.82 -34.35
CA ILE A 522 7.98 -14.88 -33.19
C ILE A 522 7.61 -13.83 -32.13
N LEU A 523 7.38 -12.57 -32.54
CA LEU A 523 6.95 -11.45 -31.67
C LEU A 523 5.70 -11.80 -30.85
N ILE A 524 4.82 -12.61 -31.43
CA ILE A 524 3.52 -12.94 -30.89
C ILE A 524 3.59 -14.16 -29.98
N PHE A 525 4.34 -15.19 -30.40
CA PHE A 525 4.54 -16.36 -29.56
C PHE A 525 5.30 -15.99 -28.28
N THR A 526 6.22 -15.03 -28.33
CA THR A 526 6.91 -14.50 -27.15
C THR A 526 5.98 -13.71 -26.22
N ASP A 527 5.01 -12.96 -26.76
CA ASP A 527 3.99 -12.25 -25.96
C ASP A 527 3.08 -13.23 -25.22
N PHE A 528 2.55 -14.23 -25.92
CA PHE A 528 1.65 -15.22 -25.32
C PHE A 528 2.34 -16.14 -24.32
N LEU A 529 3.61 -16.52 -24.56
CA LEU A 529 4.42 -17.22 -23.57
C LEU A 529 4.65 -16.37 -22.31
N GLY A 530 4.74 -15.04 -22.43
CA GLY A 530 4.84 -14.12 -21.30
C GLY A 530 3.54 -13.98 -20.50
N MET A 531 2.38 -14.08 -21.16
CA MET A 531 1.05 -13.98 -20.54
C MET A 531 0.52 -15.30 -19.95
N ALA A 532 1.07 -16.45 -20.38
CA ALA A 532 0.62 -17.76 -19.95
C ALA A 532 0.75 -18.01 -18.43
N PRO A 533 1.87 -17.65 -17.75
CA PRO A 533 1.97 -17.79 -16.30
C PRO A 533 0.92 -16.95 -15.56
N VAL A 534 0.69 -15.70 -15.99
CA VAL A 534 -0.30 -14.81 -15.38
C VAL A 534 -1.71 -15.39 -15.49
N SER A 535 -2.07 -15.89 -16.67
CA SER A 535 -3.37 -16.51 -16.91
C SER A 535 -3.56 -17.77 -16.08
N PHE A 536 -2.53 -18.60 -15.96
CA PHE A 536 -2.56 -19.81 -15.14
C PHE A 536 -2.79 -19.48 -13.66
N PHE A 537 -2.04 -18.52 -13.10
CA PHE A 537 -2.19 -18.14 -11.68
C PHE A 537 -3.52 -17.48 -11.38
N ALA A 538 -4.00 -16.64 -12.28
CA ALA A 538 -5.29 -15.97 -12.11
C ALA A 538 -6.46 -16.97 -12.17
N ILE A 539 -6.39 -18.00 -13.03
CA ILE A 539 -7.37 -19.10 -13.06
C ILE A 539 -7.26 -19.98 -11.81
N SER A 540 -6.04 -20.35 -11.39
CA SER A 540 -5.80 -21.14 -10.17
C SER A 540 -6.36 -20.44 -8.92
N ALA A 541 -6.19 -19.12 -8.83
CA ALA A 541 -6.78 -18.29 -7.77
C ALA A 541 -8.32 -18.26 -7.86
N ALA A 542 -8.88 -18.08 -9.06
CA ALA A 542 -10.33 -18.08 -9.28
C ALA A 542 -11.00 -19.41 -8.93
N LEU A 543 -10.30 -20.54 -9.13
CA LEU A 543 -10.76 -21.88 -8.76
C LEU A 543 -10.54 -22.22 -7.28
N LYS A 544 -9.99 -21.28 -6.48
CA LYS A 544 -9.63 -21.46 -5.06
C LYS A 544 -8.69 -22.65 -4.82
N LEU A 545 -7.90 -23.02 -5.82
CA LEU A 545 -6.92 -24.10 -5.77
C LEU A 545 -5.52 -23.51 -6.00
N PRO A 546 -4.88 -22.86 -5.00
CA PRO A 546 -3.54 -22.30 -5.16
C PRO A 546 -2.52 -23.45 -5.24
N LEU A 547 -2.16 -23.84 -6.47
CA LEU A 547 -1.27 -24.98 -6.75
C LEU A 547 0.20 -24.70 -6.40
N ILE A 548 0.58 -23.42 -6.29
CA ILE A 548 1.93 -22.94 -5.96
C ILE A 548 1.80 -21.77 -4.97
N THR A 549 2.78 -21.61 -4.08
CA THR A 549 2.79 -20.48 -3.13
C THR A 549 2.93 -19.15 -3.88
N VAL A 550 2.22 -18.11 -3.42
CA VAL A 550 2.25 -16.78 -4.06
C VAL A 550 3.65 -16.15 -4.04
N SER A 551 4.56 -16.60 -3.16
CA SER A 551 5.95 -16.18 -3.15
C SER A 551 6.70 -16.63 -4.42
N ASP A 552 6.57 -17.91 -4.82
CA ASP A 552 7.15 -18.43 -6.07
C ASP A 552 6.39 -17.91 -7.30
N SER A 553 5.08 -17.73 -7.12
CA SER A 553 4.18 -16.78 -7.76
C SER A 553 4.79 -15.54 -8.40
N LYS A 554 5.25 -14.66 -7.49
CA LYS A 554 5.72 -13.32 -7.77
C LYS A 554 6.92 -13.31 -8.72
N LEU A 555 7.84 -14.27 -8.59
CA LEU A 555 8.99 -14.39 -9.48
C LEU A 555 8.54 -14.55 -10.93
N LEU A 556 7.63 -15.49 -11.18
CA LEU A 556 7.12 -15.75 -12.52
C LEU A 556 6.30 -14.58 -13.06
N LEU A 557 5.46 -13.98 -12.21
CA LEU A 557 4.59 -12.88 -12.59
C LEU A 557 5.37 -11.60 -12.90
N VAL A 558 6.36 -11.24 -12.08
CA VAL A 558 7.17 -10.02 -12.27
C VAL A 558 8.16 -10.17 -13.43
N LEU A 559 8.67 -11.38 -13.66
CA LEU A 559 9.64 -11.64 -14.72
C LEU A 559 8.96 -11.77 -16.09
N PHE A 560 8.01 -12.68 -16.24
CA PHE A 560 7.49 -13.05 -17.56
C PHE A 560 6.48 -12.05 -18.12
N TYR A 561 5.68 -11.44 -17.24
CA TYR A 561 4.65 -10.51 -17.65
C TYR A 561 5.20 -9.27 -18.38
N PRO A 562 6.34 -8.67 -18.00
CA PRO A 562 6.86 -7.48 -18.66
C PRO A 562 7.98 -7.76 -19.68
N ILE A 563 8.46 -9.01 -19.80
CA ILE A 563 9.52 -9.39 -20.75
C ILE A 563 9.12 -9.09 -22.19
N ASN A 564 7.83 -9.21 -22.52
CA ASN A 564 7.38 -8.91 -23.88
C ASN A 564 7.62 -7.44 -24.24
N SER A 565 7.23 -6.52 -23.36
CA SER A 565 7.39 -5.07 -23.56
C SER A 565 8.84 -4.62 -23.70
N CYS A 566 9.81 -5.31 -23.07
CA CYS A 566 11.23 -5.00 -23.24
C CYS A 566 11.82 -5.60 -24.53
N SER A 567 11.28 -6.74 -24.99
CA SER A 567 11.78 -7.47 -26.17
C SER A 567 11.33 -6.83 -27.49
N ASN A 568 10.15 -6.19 -27.51
CA ASN A 568 9.53 -5.60 -28.70
C ASN A 568 10.46 -4.64 -29.47
N PRO A 569 11.11 -3.63 -28.83
CA PRO A 569 12.09 -2.77 -29.49
C PRO A 569 13.25 -3.51 -30.16
N PHE A 570 13.79 -4.55 -29.51
CA PHE A 570 14.88 -5.34 -30.08
C PHE A 570 14.43 -6.10 -31.32
N LEU A 571 13.21 -6.64 -31.30
CA LEU A 571 12.64 -7.33 -32.45
C LEU A 571 12.48 -6.36 -33.64
N TYR A 572 12.07 -5.12 -33.43
CA TYR A 572 12.03 -4.10 -34.49
C TYR A 572 13.43 -3.70 -34.97
N ALA A 573 14.34 -3.41 -34.05
CA ALA A 573 15.70 -2.97 -34.35
C ALA A 573 16.52 -4.04 -35.09
N PHE A 574 16.39 -5.31 -34.72
CA PHE A 574 17.16 -6.39 -35.34
C PHE A 574 16.47 -6.98 -36.58
N PHE A 575 15.15 -7.03 -36.68
CA PHE A 575 14.52 -7.75 -37.79
C PHE A 575 13.96 -6.84 -38.91
N THR A 576 13.96 -5.51 -38.72
CA THR A 576 13.38 -4.57 -39.68
C THR A 576 14.43 -3.65 -40.32
N ARG A 577 14.85 -3.96 -41.56
CA ARG A 577 15.87 -3.18 -42.30
C ARG A 577 15.46 -1.72 -42.52
N THR A 578 14.17 -1.47 -42.77
CA THR A 578 13.61 -0.11 -42.92
C THR A 578 13.68 0.70 -41.62
N PHE A 579 13.47 0.07 -40.47
CA PHE A 579 13.62 0.72 -39.16
C PHE A 579 15.09 1.06 -38.88
N ARG A 580 16.02 0.11 -39.10
CA ARG A 580 17.47 0.36 -38.96
C ARG A 580 17.93 1.54 -39.82
N ARG A 581 17.47 1.58 -41.07
CA ARG A 581 17.76 2.68 -42.00
C ARG A 581 17.28 4.02 -41.43
N ASP A 582 16.02 4.10 -41.03
CA ASP A 582 15.42 5.34 -40.52
C ASP A 582 16.10 5.78 -39.20
N PHE A 583 16.49 4.84 -38.33
CA PHE A 583 17.29 5.09 -37.13
C PHE A 583 18.64 5.72 -37.45
N PHE A 584 19.44 5.13 -38.34
CA PHE A 584 20.76 5.68 -38.69
C PHE A 584 20.65 7.03 -39.41
N LEU A 585 19.64 7.22 -40.27
CA LEU A 585 19.37 8.50 -40.92
C LEU A 585 18.99 9.60 -39.93
N LEU A 586 18.21 9.28 -38.89
CA LEU A 586 17.83 10.20 -37.83
C LEU A 586 19.01 10.50 -36.90
N ALA A 587 19.75 9.48 -36.47
CA ALA A 587 20.95 9.62 -35.64
C ALA A 587 22.02 10.50 -36.31
N ALA A 588 22.18 10.40 -37.63
CA ALA A 588 23.09 11.24 -38.40
C ALA A 588 22.71 12.73 -38.40
N ARG A 589 21.43 13.09 -38.18
CA ARG A 589 21.03 14.50 -38.00
C ARG A 589 21.52 15.07 -36.67
N PHE A 590 21.64 14.22 -35.65
CA PHE A 590 22.21 14.59 -34.35
C PHE A 590 23.73 14.39 -34.29
N GLY A 591 24.38 14.15 -35.44
CA GLY A 591 25.83 14.02 -35.53
C GLY A 591 26.39 12.61 -35.29
N LEU A 592 25.56 11.62 -34.97
CA LEU A 592 25.96 10.25 -34.63
C LEU A 592 25.89 9.32 -35.87
N PHE A 593 26.78 8.32 -35.96
CA PHE A 593 26.76 7.25 -36.99
C PHE A 593 26.70 7.73 -38.47
N LYS A 594 27.32 8.86 -38.80
CA LYS A 594 27.30 9.47 -40.15
C LYS A 594 27.72 8.48 -41.26
N THR A 595 28.75 7.67 -41.02
CA THR A 595 29.26 6.68 -42.00
C THR A 595 28.23 5.61 -42.36
N ARG A 596 27.51 5.06 -41.37
CA ARG A 596 26.45 4.06 -41.60
C ARG A 596 25.23 4.69 -42.29
N ALA A 597 24.88 5.92 -41.95
CA ALA A 597 23.80 6.63 -42.61
C ALA A 597 24.09 6.88 -44.10
N GLN A 598 25.35 7.09 -44.46
CA GLN A 598 25.76 7.29 -45.86
C GLN A 598 25.62 6.02 -46.70
N ILE A 599 25.99 4.84 -46.15
CA ILE A 599 25.76 3.52 -46.79
C ILE A 599 24.27 3.32 -47.11
N TYR A 600 23.40 3.64 -46.16
CA TYR A 600 21.95 3.53 -46.33
C TYR A 600 21.37 4.53 -47.34
N ARG A 601 21.98 5.71 -47.53
CA ARG A 601 21.61 6.66 -48.59
C ARG A 601 22.05 6.15 -49.97
N THR A 602 23.25 5.59 -50.08
CA THR A 602 23.78 5.09 -51.36
C THR A 602 23.03 3.87 -51.89
N GLU A 603 22.55 2.97 -51.01
CA GLU A 603 21.65 1.86 -51.39
C GLU A 603 20.31 2.34 -51.97
N THR A 604 19.85 3.56 -51.62
CA THR A 604 18.57 4.08 -52.15
C THR A 604 18.72 4.69 -53.55
N SER A 605 19.87 5.29 -53.84
CA SER A 605 20.18 5.90 -55.14
C SER A 605 20.45 4.87 -56.24
N SER A 606 20.97 3.67 -55.93
CA SER A 606 21.23 2.66 -56.97
C SER A 606 19.97 1.97 -57.51
N CYS A 607 18.82 2.08 -56.82
CA CYS A 607 17.53 1.55 -57.29
C CYS A 607 16.72 2.53 -58.17
N GLN A 608 17.22 3.75 -58.43
CA GLN A 608 16.48 4.79 -59.16
C GLN A 608 17.02 5.15 -60.55
N GLN A 609 18.01 4.43 -61.10
CA GLN A 609 18.46 4.63 -62.49
C GLN A 609 17.99 3.51 -63.43
N PRO A 610 16.96 3.74 -64.27
CA PRO A 610 16.80 3.04 -65.54
C PRO A 610 17.49 3.87 -66.63
N THR A 611 18.78 3.65 -66.88
CA THR A 611 19.43 4.23 -68.07
C THR A 611 19.20 3.33 -69.27
N TRP A 612 18.15 3.65 -70.02
CA TRP A 612 18.03 3.29 -71.43
C TRP A 612 19.13 3.99 -72.23
N THR A 613 20.10 3.25 -72.75
CA THR A 613 20.87 3.66 -73.94
C THR A 613 21.25 2.44 -74.77
N SER A 614 20.76 2.41 -76.01
CA SER A 614 21.04 1.44 -77.09
C SER A 614 22.46 1.61 -77.67
N PRO A 615 23.08 0.60 -78.32
CA PRO A 615 24.52 0.48 -78.44
C PRO A 615 25.07 1.01 -79.77
N LYS A 616 26.20 1.72 -79.75
CA LYS A 616 27.16 1.78 -80.87
C LYS A 616 28.61 1.87 -80.38
N SER A 617 29.37 0.84 -80.78
CA SER A 617 30.80 0.81 -81.14
C SER A 617 31.74 1.90 -80.59
N SER A 618 32.72 1.51 -79.77
CA SER A 618 34.11 1.30 -80.23
C SER A 618 35.08 1.13 -79.04
N ARG A 619 35.79 0.00 -79.08
CA ARG A 619 37.20 -0.25 -78.70
C ARG A 619 37.96 0.90 -78.01
N VAL A 620 38.52 0.65 -76.82
CA VAL A 620 39.98 0.62 -76.55
C VAL A 620 40.29 0.55 -75.03
N MET A 621 41.13 -0.45 -74.71
CA MET A 621 42.06 -0.66 -73.57
C MET A 621 41.60 -0.39 -72.13
N TYR A 622 41.42 -1.44 -71.30
CA TYR A 622 42.43 -2.28 -70.63
C TYR A 622 43.23 -1.59 -69.52
N SER A 623 43.41 -2.36 -68.44
CA SER A 623 44.46 -2.30 -67.42
C SER A 623 44.06 -1.55 -66.15
N LEU A 624 44.00 -2.11 -64.95
CA LEU A 624 44.44 -3.40 -64.39
C LEU A 624 43.40 -3.81 -63.33
N ALA A 625 42.80 -4.98 -63.49
CA ALA A 625 43.13 -6.19 -62.76
C ALA A 625 42.67 -6.13 -61.29
N ASN A 626 41.56 -6.79 -60.94
CA ASN A 626 41.47 -8.24 -60.69
C ASN A 626 42.33 -8.61 -59.48
N THR A 627 41.87 -9.30 -58.45
CA THR A 627 40.92 -10.44 -58.34
C THR A 627 41.09 -10.92 -56.89
N LEU A 628 40.21 -11.58 -56.15
CA LEU A 628 39.03 -12.44 -56.31
C LEU A 628 38.30 -12.34 -54.95
N SER A 629 36.98 -12.14 -54.85
CA SER A 629 35.86 -12.99 -55.29
C SER A 629 35.40 -13.98 -54.22
N LEU A 630 34.08 -14.20 -54.27
CA LEU A 630 33.22 -15.20 -53.63
C LEU A 630 32.69 -14.83 -52.24
N ASP A 631 31.39 -14.71 -52.01
CA ASP A 631 30.17 -14.97 -52.79
C ASP A 631 29.04 -14.30 -51.95
N GLY A 632 28.10 -13.49 -52.43
CA GLY A 632 27.16 -13.77 -53.51
C GLY A 632 25.77 -14.04 -52.95
N LYS A 633 24.95 -12.99 -52.76
CA LYS A 633 23.59 -12.90 -53.32
C LYS A 633 22.88 -11.60 -52.93
N GLN A 634 22.64 -10.82 -53.98
CA GLN A 634 22.00 -9.53 -54.05
C GLN A 634 20.54 -9.79 -54.49
N GLU A 635 19.57 -9.51 -53.61
CA GLU A 635 18.13 -9.53 -53.95
C GLU A 635 17.67 -8.06 -54.10
N CYS A 636 17.28 -7.67 -55.31
CA CYS A 636 16.48 -6.47 -55.59
C CYS A 636 15.02 -6.70 -55.18
#